data_AF-A0A506ULP4-F1
#
_entry.id   AF-A0A506ULP4-F1
#
_cell.length_a   1.000
_cell.length_b   1.000
_cell.length_c   1.000
_cell.angle_alpha   90.00
_cell.angle_beta   90.00
_cell.angle_gamma   90.00
#
_symmetry.space_group_name_H-M   'P 1'
#
loop_
_entity.id
_entity.type
_entity.pdbx_description
1 polymer ?
#
loop_
_entity_poly.entity_id
_entity_poly.type
_entity_poly.pdbx_seq_one_letter_code
_entity_poly.pdbx_strand_id
1 'polypeptide(L)'
;MSGYFHPELENVEISQVLRALAEPVRMNIVMQLHELGTANCTTLLGKRPKSSMSHHFQVLRESGLIRTEIQGIQHFNSLRRAELDKRFPGLMQAILNCLEPAPVKETRSDKKAPAERQPAAPARPAGALSRAAKEGSARLAGP
;
A
#
# COMPACT_ATOMS: atom_id res chain seq x y z
N MET A 1 -29.52 -14.49 -0.78
CA MET A 1 -28.31 -14.67 0.04
C MET A 1 -27.46 -15.77 -0.60
N SER A 2 -26.57 -15.43 -1.53
CA SER A 2 -25.58 -16.38 -2.03
C SER A 2 -24.25 -16.00 -1.40
N GLY A 3 -23.96 -16.60 -0.24
CA GLY A 3 -22.67 -16.43 0.39
C GLY A 3 -21.60 -17.21 -0.37
N TYR A 4 -20.36 -16.75 -0.32
CA TYR A 4 -19.25 -17.60 -0.73
C TYR A 4 -19.00 -18.68 0.31
N PHE A 5 -18.66 -19.88 -0.16
CA PHE A 5 -18.17 -20.94 0.71
C PHE A 5 -16.80 -20.56 1.27
N HIS A 6 -16.64 -20.72 2.58
CA HIS A 6 -15.39 -20.61 3.31
C HIS A 6 -15.33 -21.80 4.27
N PRO A 7 -14.27 -22.61 4.23
CA PRO A 7 -14.13 -23.71 5.17
C PRO A 7 -13.86 -23.19 6.58
N GLU A 8 -14.31 -23.95 7.57
CA GLU A 8 -13.81 -23.82 8.93
C GLU A 8 -12.30 -24.10 8.93
N LEU A 9 -11.52 -23.24 9.59
CA LEU A 9 -10.05 -23.33 9.54
C LEU A 9 -9.51 -24.60 10.22
N GLU A 10 -10.30 -25.24 11.06
CA GLU A 10 -9.99 -26.55 11.63
C GLU A 10 -9.92 -27.66 10.59
N ASN A 11 -10.65 -27.51 9.47
CA ASN A 11 -10.69 -28.46 8.36
C ASN A 11 -9.69 -28.11 7.25
N VAL A 12 -8.96 -27.00 7.39
CA VAL A 12 -7.95 -26.58 6.43
C VAL A 12 -6.63 -27.24 6.77
N GLU A 13 -6.06 -27.91 5.77
CA GLU A 13 -4.74 -28.53 5.85
C GLU A 13 -3.64 -27.50 5.54
N ILE A 14 -2.50 -27.57 6.24
CA ILE A 14 -1.38 -26.65 5.98
C ILE A 14 -0.87 -26.74 4.53
N SER A 15 -0.94 -27.93 3.93
CA SER A 15 -0.56 -28.15 2.53
C SER A 15 -1.42 -27.33 1.55
N GLN A 16 -2.71 -27.14 1.87
CA GLN A 16 -3.61 -26.31 1.05
C GLN A 16 -3.24 -24.83 1.16
N VAL A 17 -2.91 -24.36 2.37
CA VAL A 17 -2.44 -22.99 2.62
C VAL A 17 -1.15 -22.71 1.86
N LEU A 18 -0.15 -23.58 2.00
CA LEU A 18 1.15 -23.42 1.34
C LEU A 18 1.02 -23.48 -0.19
N ARG A 19 0.21 -24.40 -0.72
CA ARG A 19 -0.06 -24.47 -2.17
C ARG A 19 -0.75 -23.21 -2.69
N ALA A 20 -1.64 -22.61 -1.90
CA ALA A 20 -2.24 -21.34 -2.25
C ALA A 20 -1.19 -20.20 -2.24
N LEU A 21 -0.29 -20.16 -1.26
CA LEU A 21 0.73 -19.11 -1.17
C LEU A 21 1.90 -19.27 -2.16
N ALA A 22 2.12 -20.48 -2.69
CA ALA A 22 3.19 -20.76 -3.65
C ALA A 22 3.04 -20.07 -5.02
N GLU A 23 1.92 -19.40 -5.30
CA GLU A 23 1.69 -18.71 -6.56
C GLU A 23 1.82 -17.19 -6.37
N PRO A 24 2.66 -16.49 -7.17
CA PRO A 24 2.99 -15.09 -6.96
C PRO A 24 1.78 -14.14 -6.96
N VAL A 25 0.78 -14.37 -7.82
CA VAL A 25 -0.42 -13.52 -7.88
C VAL A 25 -1.23 -13.64 -6.59
N ARG A 26 -1.45 -14.86 -6.09
CA ARG A 26 -2.13 -15.11 -4.80
C ARG A 26 -1.36 -14.51 -3.62
N MET A 27 -0.03 -14.64 -3.63
CA MET A 27 0.82 -14.02 -2.60
C MET A 27 0.67 -12.49 -2.58
N ASN A 28 0.69 -11.86 -3.76
CA ASN A 28 0.50 -10.41 -3.89
C ASN A 28 -0.88 -9.95 -3.38
N ILE A 29 -1.94 -10.73 -3.62
CA ILE A 29 -3.28 -10.44 -3.07
C ILE A 29 -3.25 -10.50 -1.53
N VAL A 30 -2.61 -11.51 -0.95
CA VAL A 30 -2.49 -11.68 0.51
C VAL A 30 -1.72 -10.52 1.14
N MET A 31 -0.64 -10.06 0.51
CA MET A 31 0.09 -8.85 0.94
C MET A 31 -0.79 -7.61 0.93
N GLN A 32 -1.49 -7.36 -0.17
CA GLN A 32 -2.36 -6.19 -0.28
C GLN A 32 -3.47 -6.22 0.77
N LEU A 33 -4.02 -7.41 1.05
CA LEU A 33 -5.01 -7.59 2.12
C LEU A 33 -4.41 -7.43 3.52
N HIS A 34 -3.14 -7.80 3.72
CA HIS A 34 -2.44 -7.55 4.97
C HIS A 34 -2.26 -6.04 5.23
N GLU A 35 -1.90 -5.28 4.22
CA GLU A 35 -1.69 -3.83 4.32
C GLU A 35 -3.00 -3.04 4.42
N LEU A 36 -4.00 -3.40 3.60
CA LEU A 36 -5.27 -2.67 3.51
C LEU A 36 -6.35 -3.17 4.49
N GLY A 37 -6.16 -4.36 5.06
CA GLY A 37 -7.15 -5.07 5.88
C GLY A 37 -8.30 -5.68 5.06
N THR A 38 -9.06 -4.82 4.38
CA THR A 38 -10.21 -5.22 3.55
C THR A 38 -10.19 -4.47 2.23
N ALA A 39 -10.33 -5.19 1.10
CA ALA A 39 -10.32 -4.59 -0.23
C ALA A 39 -11.30 -5.28 -1.17
N ASN A 40 -11.87 -4.52 -2.11
CA ASN A 40 -12.73 -5.08 -3.13
C ASN A 40 -11.92 -5.76 -4.25
N CYS A 41 -12.58 -6.60 -5.05
CA CYS A 41 -11.91 -7.33 -6.13
C CYS A 41 -11.19 -6.39 -7.12
N THR A 42 -11.76 -5.21 -7.41
CA THR A 42 -11.18 -4.24 -8.35
C THR A 42 -9.86 -3.65 -7.86
N THR A 43 -9.74 -3.38 -6.56
CA THR A 43 -8.48 -2.90 -5.95
C THR A 43 -7.39 -3.97 -6.01
N LEU A 44 -7.76 -5.24 -5.82
CA LEU A 44 -6.84 -6.40 -5.80
C LEU A 44 -6.46 -6.91 -7.20
N LEU A 45 -7.25 -6.56 -8.21
CA LEU A 45 -7.05 -6.93 -9.62
C LEU A 45 -5.75 -6.34 -10.19
N GLY A 46 -5.37 -5.13 -9.78
CA GLY A 46 -4.23 -4.41 -10.32
C GLY A 46 -4.34 -4.26 -11.85
N LYS A 47 -3.28 -4.61 -12.60
CA LYS A 47 -3.24 -4.57 -14.08
C LYS A 47 -3.64 -5.90 -14.75
N ARG A 48 -4.18 -6.87 -14.00
CA ARG A 48 -4.41 -8.24 -14.49
C ARG A 48 -5.79 -8.43 -15.12
N PRO A 49 -5.95 -9.39 -16.06
CA PRO A 49 -7.26 -9.73 -16.62
C PRO A 49 -8.21 -10.33 -15.59
N LYS A 50 -9.51 -10.01 -15.71
CA LYS A 50 -10.57 -10.47 -14.79
C LYS A 50 -10.83 -11.98 -14.81
N SER A 51 -10.58 -12.64 -15.94
CA SER A 51 -10.81 -14.09 -16.12
C SER A 51 -9.97 -14.96 -15.19
N SER A 52 -8.70 -14.60 -14.95
CA SER A 52 -7.80 -15.37 -14.09
C SER A 52 -8.05 -15.13 -12.60
N MET A 53 -8.46 -13.91 -12.22
CA MET A 53 -8.62 -13.51 -10.82
C MET A 53 -9.70 -14.29 -10.07
N SER A 54 -10.79 -14.65 -10.74
CA SER A 54 -11.85 -15.46 -10.12
C SER A 54 -11.32 -16.79 -9.57
N HIS A 55 -10.42 -17.46 -10.31
CA HIS A 55 -9.80 -18.70 -9.86
C HIS A 55 -8.86 -18.47 -8.67
N HIS A 56 -8.03 -17.42 -8.72
CA HIS A 56 -7.15 -17.08 -7.58
C HIS A 56 -7.96 -16.81 -6.30
N PHE A 57 -9.06 -16.06 -6.38
CA PHE A 57 -9.94 -15.82 -5.23
C PHE A 57 -10.64 -17.08 -4.73
N GLN A 58 -11.06 -17.97 -5.63
CA GLN A 58 -11.63 -19.26 -5.23
C GLN A 58 -10.62 -20.09 -4.44
N VAL A 59 -9.40 -20.25 -4.96
CA VAL A 59 -8.34 -21.02 -4.27
C VAL A 59 -7.97 -20.38 -2.93
N LEU A 60 -7.91 -19.05 -2.85
CA LEU A 60 -7.65 -18.34 -1.60
C LEU A 60 -8.77 -18.54 -0.57
N ARG A 61 -10.04 -18.62 -0.99
CA ARG A 61 -11.17 -18.92 -0.11
C ARG A 61 -11.16 -20.37 0.36
N GLU A 62 -10.93 -21.31 -0.56
CA GLU A 62 -10.90 -22.76 -0.27
C GLU A 62 -9.71 -23.15 0.62
N SER A 63 -8.61 -22.41 0.58
CA SER A 63 -7.49 -22.57 1.51
C SER A 63 -7.70 -21.86 2.85
N GLY A 64 -8.84 -21.21 3.05
CA GLY A 64 -9.15 -20.48 4.28
C GLY A 64 -8.33 -19.22 4.50
N LEU A 65 -7.56 -18.77 3.50
CA LEU A 65 -6.72 -17.57 3.62
C LEU A 65 -7.55 -16.30 3.71
N ILE A 66 -8.59 -16.20 2.87
CA ILE A 66 -9.42 -15.00 2.78
C ILE A 66 -10.88 -15.30 3.10
N ARG A 67 -11.59 -14.25 3.48
CA ARG A 67 -13.04 -14.22 3.60
C ARG A 67 -13.60 -13.18 2.64
N THR A 68 -14.62 -13.55 1.89
CA THR A 68 -15.31 -12.67 0.95
C THR A 68 -16.73 -12.39 1.42
N GLU A 69 -17.06 -11.11 1.58
CA GLU A 69 -18.38 -10.63 1.96
C GLU A 69 -18.97 -9.77 0.85
N ILE A 70 -20.28 -9.92 0.61
CA ILE A 70 -21.01 -9.17 -0.41
C ILE A 70 -21.66 -7.97 0.27
N GLN A 71 -21.26 -6.77 -0.16
CA GLN A 71 -21.87 -5.51 0.28
C GLN A 71 -22.48 -4.82 -0.95
N GLY A 72 -23.80 -4.93 -1.09
CA GLY A 72 -24.52 -4.47 -2.28
C GLY A 72 -24.11 -5.27 -3.52
N ILE A 73 -23.52 -4.58 -4.51
CA ILE A 73 -22.99 -5.19 -5.75
C ILE A 73 -21.48 -5.47 -5.68
N GLN A 74 -20.81 -5.07 -4.59
CA GLN A 74 -19.37 -5.21 -4.44
C GLN A 74 -19.01 -6.41 -3.58
N HIS A 75 -17.87 -7.01 -3.92
CA HIS A 75 -17.28 -8.13 -3.20
C HIS A 75 -16.04 -7.62 -2.45
N PHE A 76 -16.09 -7.65 -1.14
CA PHE A 76 -14.99 -7.28 -0.26
C PHE A 76 -14.29 -8.53 0.25
N ASN A 77 -12.96 -8.51 0.20
CA ASN A 77 -12.12 -9.59 0.68
C ASN A 77 -11.31 -9.10 1.87
N SER A 78 -11.19 -9.93 2.89
CA SER A 78 -10.36 -9.68 4.07
C SER A 78 -9.52 -10.91 4.40
N LEU A 79 -8.35 -10.69 4.99
CA LEU A 79 -7.45 -11.76 5.42
C LEU A 79 -7.94 -12.36 6.75
N ARG A 80 -8.08 -13.69 6.84
CA ARG A 80 -8.47 -14.39 8.08
C ARG A 80 -7.30 -14.56 9.06
N ARG A 81 -6.48 -13.52 9.21
CA ARG A 81 -5.18 -13.58 9.91
C ARG A 81 -5.30 -14.13 11.33
N ALA A 82 -6.21 -13.58 12.13
CA ALA A 82 -6.34 -13.96 13.53
C ALA A 82 -6.75 -15.44 13.71
N GLU A 83 -7.52 -15.98 12.78
CA GLU A 83 -7.94 -17.38 12.83
C GLU A 83 -6.83 -18.31 12.30
N LEU A 84 -6.11 -17.90 11.24
CA LEU A 84 -4.94 -18.62 10.72
C LEU A 84 -3.80 -18.67 11.74
N ASP A 85 -3.54 -17.58 12.46
CA ASP A 85 -2.51 -17.52 13.49
C ASP A 85 -2.88 -18.40 14.70
N LYS A 86 -4.17 -18.61 14.98
CA LYS A 86 -4.62 -19.58 15.98
C LYS A 86 -4.39 -21.02 15.53
N ARG A 87 -4.69 -21.34 14.26
CA ARG A 87 -4.56 -22.70 13.71
C ARG A 87 -3.12 -23.09 13.40
N PHE A 88 -2.33 -22.15 12.87
CA PHE A 88 -0.95 -22.32 12.45
C PHE A 88 -0.07 -21.21 13.07
N PRO A 89 0.25 -21.29 14.37
CA PRO A 89 0.98 -20.25 15.07
C PRO A 89 2.30 -19.90 14.40
N GLY A 90 2.51 -18.62 14.10
CA GLY A 90 3.75 -18.10 13.52
C GLY A 90 3.91 -18.28 12.01
N LEU A 91 3.03 -19.01 11.33
CA LEU A 91 3.12 -19.26 9.88
C LEU A 91 2.97 -17.96 9.08
N MET A 92 1.86 -17.25 9.27
CA MET A 92 1.59 -16.02 8.51
C MET A 92 2.64 -14.95 8.84
N GLN A 93 3.05 -14.85 10.10
CA GLN A 93 4.11 -13.92 10.50
C GLN A 93 5.43 -14.22 9.78
N ALA A 94 5.86 -15.49 9.72
CA ALA A 94 7.08 -15.88 9.02
C ALA A 94 6.99 -15.56 7.51
N ILE A 95 5.85 -15.87 6.89
CA ILE A 95 5.64 -15.64 5.46
C ILE A 95 5.66 -14.14 5.11
N LEU A 96 4.97 -13.32 5.91
CA LEU A 96 4.92 -11.88 5.69
C LEU A 96 6.28 -11.21 5.94
N ASN A 97 7.03 -11.66 6.95
CA ASN A 97 8.38 -11.16 7.22
C ASN A 97 9.38 -11.47 6.10
N CYS A 98 9.23 -12.61 5.42
CA CYS A 98 10.07 -12.95 4.27
C CYS A 98 9.75 -12.11 3.01
N LEU A 99 8.61 -11.42 3.02
CA LEU A 99 8.08 -10.70 1.88
C LEU A 99 8.17 -9.18 2.04
N GLU A 100 8.47 -8.71 3.24
CA GLU A 100 9.02 -7.37 3.42
C GLU A 100 10.36 -7.30 2.67
N PRO A 101 10.57 -6.33 1.78
CA PRO A 101 11.92 -6.06 1.30
C PRO A 101 12.75 -5.75 2.54
N ALA A 102 13.81 -6.54 2.76
CA ALA A 102 14.67 -6.42 3.93
C ALA A 102 14.94 -4.94 4.25
N PRO A 103 14.89 -4.52 5.52
CA PRO A 103 15.14 -3.13 5.87
C PRO A 103 16.53 -2.78 5.38
N VAL A 104 16.62 -1.79 4.47
CA VAL A 104 17.88 -1.18 4.08
C VAL A 104 18.46 -0.59 5.36
N LYS A 105 19.43 -1.29 5.96
CA LYS A 105 20.19 -0.77 7.09
C LYS A 105 20.98 0.43 6.57
N GLU A 106 20.49 1.63 6.81
CA GLU A 106 21.33 2.82 6.83
C GLU A 106 22.42 2.59 7.88
N THR A 107 23.62 2.25 7.45
CA THR A 107 24.81 2.34 8.27
C THR A 107 25.04 3.80 8.60
N ARG A 108 24.78 4.16 9.85
CA ARG A 108 25.13 5.45 10.46
C ARG A 108 26.63 5.71 10.34
N SER A 109 26.94 6.90 9.80
CA SER A 109 28.01 7.83 10.20
C SER A 109 29.35 7.28 10.68
N ASP A 110 30.40 7.55 9.90
CA ASP A 110 31.65 8.05 10.48
C ASP A 110 31.59 9.58 10.68
N LYS A 111 32.26 10.03 11.75
CA LYS A 111 32.04 11.26 12.51
C LYS A 111 32.84 12.49 12.02
N LYS A 112 32.13 13.63 11.84
CA LYS A 112 32.30 15.02 12.35
C LYS A 112 33.69 15.64 12.74
N ALA A 113 34.07 16.70 11.99
CA ALA A 113 34.51 18.11 12.32
C ALA A 113 35.82 18.40 13.14
N PRO A 114 36.34 19.67 13.35
CA PRO A 114 35.79 21.03 13.07
C PRO A 114 36.77 22.23 12.73
N ALA A 115 36.16 23.44 12.54
CA ALA A 115 36.62 24.84 12.75
C ALA A 115 37.64 25.48 11.76
N GLU A 116 37.58 26.76 11.32
CA GLU A 116 37.48 28.01 12.11
C GLU A 116 37.13 29.31 11.28
N ARG A 117 36.20 30.10 11.86
CA ARG A 117 35.80 31.56 11.86
C ARG A 117 36.36 32.66 10.89
N GLN A 118 35.43 33.28 10.09
CA GLN A 118 34.92 34.70 9.95
C GLN A 118 35.84 35.96 10.12
N PRO A 119 35.44 37.23 9.75
CA PRO A 119 34.27 37.80 9.00
C PRO A 119 34.58 39.01 8.04
N ALA A 120 33.55 39.59 7.36
CA ALA A 120 33.23 41.05 7.25
C ALA A 120 32.44 41.45 5.97
N ALA A 121 31.37 42.24 6.13
CA ALA A 121 30.61 42.96 5.08
C ALA A 121 31.01 44.46 5.09
N PRO A 122 30.35 45.45 4.40
CA PRO A 122 29.44 45.46 3.23
C PRO A 122 29.80 46.55 2.17
N ALA A 123 29.11 46.62 1.02
CA ALA A 123 28.80 47.89 0.32
C ALA A 123 27.75 47.74 -0.81
N ARG A 124 26.75 48.64 -0.81
CA ARG A 124 25.82 49.04 -1.90
C ARG A 124 26.21 50.50 -2.29
N PRO A 125 25.57 51.21 -3.25
CA PRO A 125 24.92 50.88 -4.54
C PRO A 125 25.30 51.90 -5.67
N ALA A 126 24.82 51.72 -6.92
CA ALA A 126 24.49 52.76 -7.95
C ALA A 126 24.28 52.05 -9.30
N GLY A 127 23.35 52.33 -10.21
CA GLY A 127 22.26 53.29 -10.42
C GLY A 127 21.44 52.71 -11.60
N ALA A 128 20.11 52.73 -11.59
CA ALA A 128 19.23 53.80 -12.06
C ALA A 128 19.18 53.98 -13.60
N LEU A 129 17.93 54.21 -14.08
CA LEU A 129 17.46 54.65 -15.41
C LEU A 129 16.97 53.50 -16.31
N SER A 130 15.73 53.44 -16.82
CA SER A 130 14.62 54.41 -16.91
C SER A 130 13.32 53.62 -17.25
N ARG A 131 12.18 53.79 -16.55
CA ARG A 131 10.97 54.61 -16.89
C ARG A 131 10.60 54.58 -18.39
N ALA A 132 9.34 54.41 -18.84
CA ALA A 132 8.06 54.89 -18.29
C ALA A 132 6.86 54.10 -18.91
N ALA A 133 5.77 53.86 -18.14
CA ALA A 133 4.44 54.52 -18.20
C ALA A 133 3.51 53.98 -19.32
N LYS A 134 2.19 53.78 -19.18
CA LYS A 134 1.15 54.24 -18.24
C LYS A 134 -0.09 53.31 -18.44
N GLU A 135 -0.72 52.75 -17.40
CA GLU A 135 -2.01 53.16 -16.76
C GLU A 135 -3.17 53.44 -17.75
N GLY A 136 -4.42 53.03 -17.52
CA GLY A 136 -5.01 52.58 -16.27
C GLY A 136 -6.44 52.08 -16.41
N SER A 137 -6.85 51.41 -15.34
CA SER A 137 -8.19 50.92 -15.04
C SER A 137 -9.04 52.07 -14.47
N ALA A 138 -10.32 52.13 -14.82
CA ALA A 138 -11.33 52.73 -13.96
C ALA A 138 -12.65 51.96 -14.11
N ARG A 139 -13.11 51.45 -12.96
CA ARG A 139 -14.44 50.91 -12.70
C ARG A 139 -15.44 52.05 -12.51
N LEU A 140 -16.73 51.81 -12.78
CA LEU A 140 -17.87 51.85 -11.82
C LEU A 140 -19.23 52.16 -12.49
N ALA A 141 -20.18 51.25 -12.26
CA ALA A 141 -21.59 51.42 -11.86
C ALA A 141 -22.54 52.41 -12.59
N GLY A 142 -23.60 51.83 -13.18
CA GLY A 142 -25.05 52.13 -12.96
C GLY A 142 -25.60 53.51 -13.35
N PRO A 143 -26.94 53.69 -13.40
CA PRO A 143 -28.03 52.85 -12.88
C PRO A 143 -28.71 51.93 -13.90
#